data_AF-A0A950RHR3-F1
#
_entry.id   AF-A0A950RHR3-F1
#
_cell.length_a   1.000
_cell.length_b   1.000
_cell.length_c   1.000
_cell.angle_alpha   90.00
_cell.angle_beta   90.00
_cell.angle_gamma   90.00
#
_symmetry.space_group_name_H-M   'P 1'
#
loop_
_entity.id
_entity.type
_entity.pdbx_description
1 polymer ?
#
loop_
_entity_poly.entity_id
_entity_poly.type
_entity_poly.pdbx_seq_one_letter_code
_entity_poly.pdbx_strand_id
1 'polypeptide(L)'
;MLAPVVQEALQRWQAVGLSRTQVAALGRVQVRVVHFADSTLLGEAEPGVVLLSADAAGYGWFVDATPGDDEEFGLRLAPTELEAAPGSVAAGHMDLLTVVLHELGHELGLPDLDPAAHPFDLLDGQLALGSRREPGYGEATSAAALLEKWLAGRAGTHPGQGEDVKGWL
;
A
#
# COMPACT_ATOMS: atom_id res chain seq x y z
N MET A 1 -1.55 4.83 -17.09
CA MET A 1 -0.66 5.66 -16.23
C MET A 1 -0.46 5.02 -14.84
N LEU A 2 -0.71 3.71 -14.67
CA LEU A 2 -0.59 3.04 -13.36
C LEU A 2 0.72 2.26 -13.21
N ALA A 3 1.25 1.72 -14.31
CA ALA A 3 2.49 0.94 -14.27
C ALA A 3 3.70 1.68 -13.67
N PRO A 4 3.96 2.98 -13.98
CA PRO A 4 5.06 3.70 -13.35
C PRO A 4 4.90 3.82 -11.82
N VAL A 5 3.67 4.07 -11.34
CA VAL A 5 3.37 4.17 -9.90
C VAL A 5 3.60 2.84 -9.20
N VAL A 6 3.15 1.74 -9.78
CA VAL A 6 3.39 0.39 -9.21
C VAL A 6 4.88 0.06 -9.19
N GLN A 7 5.63 0.41 -10.25
CA GLN A 7 7.07 0.19 -10.28
C GLN A 7 7.79 0.99 -9.19
N GLU A 8 7.41 2.25 -8.99
CA GLU A 8 7.96 3.07 -7.91
C GLU A 8 7.63 2.49 -6.52
N ALA A 9 6.38 2.08 -6.30
CA ALA A 9 5.97 1.49 -5.03
C ALA A 9 6.82 0.25 -4.69
N LEU A 10 7.08 -0.61 -5.67
CA LEU A 10 7.97 -1.77 -5.52
C LEU A 10 9.41 -1.36 -5.18
N GLN A 11 9.92 -0.28 -5.79
CA GLN A 11 11.26 0.24 -5.52
C GLN A 11 11.39 0.78 -4.09
N ARG A 12 10.41 1.55 -3.60
CA ARG A 12 10.42 2.08 -2.23
C ARG A 12 10.35 0.97 -1.20
N TRP A 13 9.46 0.00 -1.41
CA TRP A 13 9.38 -1.22 -0.60
C TRP A 13 10.70 -2.01 -0.58
N GLN A 14 11.37 -2.14 -1.73
CA GLN A 14 12.69 -2.75 -1.80
C GLN A 14 13.76 -1.95 -1.03
N ALA A 15 13.74 -0.62 -1.15
CA ALA A 15 14.71 0.27 -0.54
C ALA A 15 14.72 0.19 1.00
N VAL A 16 13.56 -0.11 1.61
CA VAL A 16 13.42 -0.28 3.05
C VAL A 16 13.60 -1.71 3.56
N GLY A 17 13.93 -2.66 2.67
CA GLY A 17 14.46 -3.96 3.08
C GLY A 17 13.73 -5.19 2.53
N LEU A 18 12.73 -5.05 1.65
CA LEU A 18 12.14 -6.23 1.01
C LEU A 18 13.16 -6.93 0.11
N SER A 19 13.24 -8.25 0.24
CA SER A 19 14.09 -9.08 -0.61
C SER A 19 13.61 -9.08 -2.06
N ARG A 20 14.50 -9.41 -3.01
CA ARG A 20 14.14 -9.55 -4.43
C ARG A 20 13.00 -10.53 -4.67
N THR A 21 12.91 -11.59 -3.88
CA THR A 21 11.83 -12.58 -3.97
C THR A 21 10.49 -11.98 -3.57
N GLN A 22 10.47 -11.17 -2.51
CA GLN A 22 9.26 -10.49 -2.05
C GLN A 22 8.81 -9.42 -3.04
N VAL A 23 9.73 -8.62 -3.55
CA VAL A 23 9.45 -7.63 -4.61
C VAL A 23 8.92 -8.32 -5.87
N ALA A 24 9.49 -9.47 -6.26
CA ALA A 24 9.00 -10.25 -7.39
C ALA A 24 7.63 -10.89 -7.14
N ALA A 25 7.26 -11.17 -5.89
CA ALA A 25 5.93 -11.63 -5.52
C ALA A 25 4.91 -10.49 -5.63
N LEU A 26 5.22 -9.31 -5.07
CA LEU A 26 4.39 -8.11 -5.21
C LEU A 26 4.23 -7.67 -6.66
N GLY A 27 5.27 -7.81 -7.49
CA GLY A 27 5.18 -7.53 -8.92
C GLY A 27 4.21 -8.43 -9.71
N ARG A 28 3.64 -9.48 -9.09
CA ARG A 28 2.59 -10.32 -9.67
C ARG A 28 1.18 -9.93 -9.23
N VAL A 29 1.06 -9.06 -8.22
CA VAL A 29 -0.22 -8.54 -7.75
C VAL A 29 -0.87 -7.75 -8.89
N GLN A 30 -2.14 -8.03 -9.15
CA GLN A 30 -2.89 -7.32 -10.17
C GLN A 30 -3.49 -6.05 -9.58
N VAL A 31 -3.25 -4.91 -10.21
CA VAL A 31 -3.85 -3.65 -9.76
C VAL A 31 -5.01 -3.27 -10.68
N ARG A 32 -6.19 -3.03 -10.11
CA ARG A 32 -7.43 -2.78 -10.86
C ARG A 32 -8.13 -1.54 -10.31
N VAL A 33 -8.66 -0.72 -11.21
CA VAL A 33 -9.51 0.42 -10.84
C VAL A 33 -10.96 -0.02 -10.85
N VAL A 34 -11.71 0.30 -9.80
CA VAL A 34 -13.11 -0.08 -9.59
C VAL A 34 -13.93 1.08 -9.04
N HIS A 35 -15.26 0.98 -9.14
CA HIS A 35 -16.17 1.82 -8.38
C HIS A 35 -16.61 1.06 -7.13
N PHE A 36 -16.19 1.55 -5.96
CA PHE A 36 -16.63 1.00 -4.69
C PHE A 36 -18.06 1.42 -4.37
N ALA A 37 -18.80 0.54 -3.68
CA ALA A 37 -20.11 0.88 -3.13
C ALA A 37 -19.98 1.84 -1.93
N ASP A 38 -18.92 1.68 -1.14
CA ASP A 38 -18.50 2.65 -0.13
C ASP A 38 -17.75 3.79 -0.81
N SER A 39 -18.30 5.00 -0.74
CA SER A 39 -17.73 6.19 -1.36
C SER A 39 -16.52 6.76 -0.63
N THR A 40 -16.11 6.17 0.49
CA THR A 40 -14.96 6.63 1.29
C THR A 40 -13.70 5.83 1.05
N LEU A 41 -13.80 4.64 0.45
CA LEU A 41 -12.66 3.78 0.18
C LEU A 41 -11.76 4.33 -0.94
N LEU A 42 -10.46 4.30 -0.69
CA LEU A 42 -9.42 4.66 -1.66
C LEU A 42 -8.81 3.43 -2.34
N GLY A 43 -8.66 2.35 -1.59
CA GLY A 43 -8.16 1.06 -2.04
C GLY A 43 -8.68 -0.09 -1.17
N GLU A 44 -8.48 -1.30 -1.66
CA GLU A 44 -8.69 -2.54 -0.93
C GLU A 44 -7.78 -3.64 -1.50
N ALA A 45 -7.11 -4.39 -0.64
CA ALA A 45 -6.30 -5.54 -1.01
C ALA A 45 -7.07 -6.85 -0.80
N GLU A 46 -7.23 -7.60 -1.90
CA GLU A 46 -7.66 -9.00 -1.90
C GLU A 46 -6.45 -9.89 -2.27
N PRO A 47 -6.39 -11.17 -1.86
CA PRO A 47 -5.23 -12.01 -2.17
C PRO A 47 -4.81 -12.02 -3.66
N GLY A 48 -3.69 -11.35 -3.96
CA GLY A 48 -3.11 -11.22 -5.30
C GLY A 48 -3.73 -10.12 -6.18
N VAL A 49 -4.62 -9.29 -5.64
CA VAL A 49 -5.32 -8.21 -6.35
C VAL A 49 -5.46 -6.97 -5.45
N VAL A 50 -4.95 -5.83 -5.93
CA VAL A 50 -5.24 -4.52 -5.34
C VAL A 50 -6.32 -3.83 -6.15
N LEU A 51 -7.41 -3.46 -5.47
CA LEU A 51 -8.49 -2.64 -6.01
C LEU A 51 -8.25 -1.19 -5.61
N LEU A 52 -8.43 -0.27 -6.55
CA LEU A 52 -8.27 1.17 -6.35
C LEU A 52 -9.55 1.89 -6.76
N SER A 53 -9.92 2.91 -6.01
CA SER A 53 -11.09 3.73 -6.29
C SER A 53 -10.93 4.47 -7.62
N ALA A 54 -11.98 4.55 -8.43
CA ALA A 54 -11.93 5.26 -9.71
C ALA A 54 -11.84 6.78 -9.57
N ASP A 55 -12.36 7.35 -8.48
CA ASP A 55 -12.46 8.79 -8.26
C ASP A 55 -11.80 9.27 -6.96
N ALA A 56 -11.09 8.39 -6.26
CA ALA A 56 -10.41 8.67 -5.01
C ALA A 56 -11.35 9.24 -3.93
N ALA A 57 -12.51 8.58 -3.75
CA ALA A 57 -13.56 9.02 -2.82
C ALA A 57 -14.08 10.44 -3.14
N GLY A 58 -14.09 10.80 -4.44
CA GLY A 58 -14.52 12.09 -4.94
C GLY A 58 -13.49 13.22 -4.88
N TYR A 59 -12.29 12.99 -4.33
CA TYR A 59 -11.21 13.98 -4.24
C TYR A 59 -10.30 14.00 -5.48
N GLY A 60 -10.39 12.96 -6.32
CA GLY A 60 -9.51 12.78 -7.46
C GLY A 60 -8.08 12.37 -7.06
N TRP A 61 -7.43 11.63 -7.97
CA TRP A 61 -6.07 11.18 -7.79
C TRP A 61 -5.06 12.23 -8.21
N PHE A 62 -4.07 12.46 -7.36
CA PHE A 62 -2.77 12.92 -7.81
C PHE A 62 -2.00 11.71 -8.37
N VAL A 63 -1.68 11.78 -9.67
CA VAL A 63 -0.87 10.77 -10.37
C VAL A 63 0.43 11.44 -10.77
N ASP A 64 1.46 11.15 -10.02
CA ASP A 64 2.80 11.68 -10.24
C ASP A 64 3.39 11.16 -11.56
N ALA A 65 3.83 12.08 -12.41
CA ALA A 65 4.47 11.74 -13.69
C ALA A 65 5.93 11.31 -13.50
N THR A 66 6.53 11.71 -12.39
CA THR A 66 7.92 11.51 -11.98
C THR A 66 7.94 10.95 -10.56
N PRO A 67 7.34 9.76 -10.32
CA PRO A 67 7.04 9.27 -8.98
C PRO A 67 8.27 9.00 -8.11
N GLY A 68 9.48 8.99 -8.65
CA GLY A 68 10.72 8.86 -7.89
C GLY A 68 11.36 10.17 -7.44
N ASP A 69 10.85 11.33 -7.88
CA ASP A 69 11.48 12.63 -7.64
C ASP A 69 10.83 13.42 -6.49
N ASP A 70 9.57 13.13 -6.15
CA ASP A 70 8.80 13.77 -5.07
C ASP A 70 8.72 15.32 -5.16
N GLU A 71 8.86 15.90 -6.35
CA GLU A 71 9.01 17.35 -6.54
C GLU A 71 7.82 18.18 -6.03
N GLU A 72 6.62 17.59 -6.00
CA GLU A 72 5.40 18.22 -5.52
C GLU A 72 5.34 18.33 -3.99
N PHE A 73 6.18 17.57 -3.27
CA PHE A 73 6.14 17.42 -1.82
C PHE A 73 7.31 18.14 -1.16
N GLY A 74 7.12 19.45 -0.93
CA GLY A 74 8.18 20.33 -0.40
C GLY A 74 8.35 20.33 1.11
N LEU A 75 7.46 19.68 1.86
CA LEU A 75 7.44 19.68 3.33
C LEU A 75 7.52 18.26 3.87
N ARG A 76 8.30 18.05 4.92
CA ARG A 76 8.38 16.77 5.65
C ARG A 76 7.82 16.94 7.05
N LEU A 77 6.70 16.28 7.32
CA LEU A 77 5.96 16.38 8.58
C LEU A 77 6.38 15.30 9.58
N ALA A 78 6.75 14.12 9.09
CA ALA A 78 7.21 12.98 9.89
C ALA A 78 8.34 12.22 9.15
N PRO A 79 9.02 11.23 9.77
CA PRO A 79 10.09 10.49 9.09
C PRO A 79 9.69 9.88 7.75
N THR A 80 8.44 9.43 7.63
CA THR A 80 7.85 8.76 6.46
C THR A 80 6.65 9.50 5.89
N GLU A 81 6.43 10.78 6.25
CA GLU A 81 5.33 11.58 5.71
C GLU A 81 5.79 12.92 5.17
N LEU A 82 5.36 13.19 3.95
CA LEU A 82 5.55 14.42 3.22
C LEU A 82 4.20 15.11 2.98
N GLU A 83 4.24 16.43 2.86
CA GLU A 83 3.09 17.25 2.51
C GLU A 83 3.39 18.03 1.21
N ALA A 84 2.39 18.05 0.34
CA ALA A 84 2.39 18.78 -0.91
C ALA A 84 2.68 20.27 -0.65
N ALA A 85 3.57 20.86 -1.45
CA ALA A 85 3.84 22.28 -1.35
C ALA A 85 2.56 23.09 -1.65
N PRO A 86 2.32 24.22 -0.95
CA PRO A 86 1.16 25.06 -1.20
C PRO A 86 1.06 25.47 -2.68
N GLY A 87 -0.08 25.17 -3.32
CA GLY A 87 -0.32 25.47 -4.73
C GLY A 87 0.30 24.49 -5.73
N SER A 88 0.94 23.42 -5.27
CA SER A 88 1.33 22.31 -6.14
C SER A 88 0.10 21.57 -6.69
N VAL A 89 0.31 20.81 -7.77
CA VAL A 89 -0.74 19.99 -8.38
C VAL A 89 -1.15 18.79 -7.52
N ALA A 90 -0.37 18.45 -6.50
CA ALA A 90 -0.72 17.42 -5.52
C ALA A 90 -1.63 17.95 -4.39
N ALA A 91 -1.59 19.26 -4.12
CA ALA A 91 -2.38 19.88 -3.06
C ALA A 91 -3.88 19.70 -3.32
N GLY A 92 -4.60 19.13 -2.35
CA GLY A 92 -6.06 18.92 -2.43
C GLY A 92 -6.49 17.64 -3.14
N HIS A 93 -5.57 16.75 -3.50
CA HIS A 93 -5.84 15.45 -4.11
C HIS A 93 -5.36 14.29 -3.23
N MET A 94 -5.86 13.08 -3.48
CA MET A 94 -5.34 11.86 -2.85
C MET A 94 -4.11 11.37 -3.62
N ASP A 95 -3.01 11.06 -2.91
CA ASP A 95 -1.78 10.57 -3.55
C ASP A 95 -1.90 9.08 -3.93
N LEU A 96 -1.89 8.79 -5.24
CA LEU A 96 -2.04 7.43 -5.74
C LEU A 96 -0.88 6.52 -5.33
N LEU A 97 0.34 7.05 -5.26
CA LEU A 97 1.52 6.28 -4.88
C LEU A 97 1.41 5.78 -3.44
N THR A 98 0.98 6.65 -2.52
CA THR A 98 0.75 6.30 -1.11
C THR A 98 -0.28 5.18 -0.96
N VAL A 99 -1.41 5.26 -1.65
CA VAL A 99 -2.43 4.20 -1.58
C VAL A 99 -1.89 2.89 -2.16
N VAL A 100 -1.19 2.92 -3.30
CA VAL A 100 -0.57 1.69 -3.85
C VAL A 100 0.46 1.09 -2.88
N LEU A 101 1.26 1.92 -2.20
CA LEU A 101 2.22 1.46 -1.19
C LEU A 101 1.51 0.77 -0.02
N HIS A 102 0.43 1.38 0.48
CA HIS A 102 -0.40 0.87 1.57
C HIS A 102 -1.01 -0.50 1.23
N GLU A 103 -1.68 -0.60 0.08
CA GLU A 103 -2.33 -1.86 -0.34
C GLU A 103 -1.31 -2.99 -0.63
N LEU A 104 -0.12 -2.65 -1.15
CA LEU A 104 0.96 -3.64 -1.27
C LEU A 104 1.50 -4.07 0.10
N GLY A 105 1.40 -3.23 1.14
CA GLY A 105 1.66 -3.61 2.52
C GLY A 105 0.71 -4.69 3.02
N HIS A 106 -0.58 -4.60 2.69
CA HIS A 106 -1.55 -5.66 2.99
C HIS A 106 -1.27 -6.97 2.24
N GLU A 107 -0.81 -6.91 0.99
CA GLU A 107 -0.38 -8.10 0.25
C GLU A 107 0.85 -8.80 0.88
N LEU A 108 1.62 -8.08 1.70
CA LEU A 108 2.70 -8.64 2.53
C LEU A 108 2.20 -9.19 3.88
N GLY A 109 0.90 -9.05 4.16
CA GLY A 109 0.24 -9.49 5.39
C GLY A 109 0.29 -8.46 6.53
N LEU A 110 0.68 -7.21 6.26
CA LEU A 110 0.65 -6.17 7.29
C LEU A 110 -0.80 -5.67 7.48
N PRO A 111 -1.30 -5.58 8.71
CA PRO A 111 -2.64 -5.05 8.98
C PRO A 111 -2.65 -3.52 8.97
N ASP A 112 -3.84 -2.94 8.83
CA ASP A 112 -4.05 -1.54 9.19
C ASP A 112 -3.65 -1.26 10.64
N LEU A 113 -3.16 -0.05 10.85
CA LEU A 113 -2.78 0.48 12.15
C LEU A 113 -3.74 1.57 12.60
N ASP A 114 -3.94 1.66 13.92
CA ASP A 114 -4.76 2.71 14.52
C ASP A 114 -4.03 4.07 14.39
N PRO A 115 -4.61 5.08 13.69
CA PRO A 115 -4.00 6.41 13.54
C PRO A 115 -3.66 7.09 14.86
N ALA A 116 -4.42 6.81 15.93
CA ALA A 116 -4.17 7.41 17.23
C ALA A 116 -2.87 6.88 17.87
N ALA A 117 -2.50 5.63 17.59
CA ALA A 117 -1.31 4.98 18.09
C ALA A 117 -0.11 5.12 17.12
N HIS A 118 -0.39 5.18 15.82
CA HIS A 118 0.59 5.20 14.73
C HIS A 118 0.31 6.35 13.76
N PRO A 119 0.34 7.62 14.23
CA PRO A 119 0.07 8.75 13.35
C PRO A 119 1.11 8.81 12.24
N PHE A 120 0.66 9.07 11.02
CA PHE A 120 1.50 9.27 9.82
C PHE A 120 2.19 8.00 9.30
N ASP A 121 1.85 6.83 9.85
CA ASP A 121 2.33 5.55 9.35
C ASP A 121 1.74 5.24 7.97
N LEU A 122 2.48 4.52 7.12
CA LEU A 122 1.97 4.10 5.82
C LEU A 122 0.68 3.28 5.97
N LEU A 123 0.58 2.45 7.01
CA LEU A 123 -0.55 1.57 7.28
C LEU A 123 -1.62 2.18 8.18
N ASP A 124 -1.54 3.48 8.47
CA ASP A 124 -2.71 4.20 9.00
C ASP A 124 -3.79 4.23 7.90
N GLY A 125 -4.97 3.69 8.22
CA GLY A 125 -6.12 3.56 7.32
C GLY A 125 -6.79 4.89 6.93
N GLN A 126 -6.22 6.04 7.33
CA GLN A 126 -6.65 7.36 6.91
C GLN A 126 -5.53 8.11 6.18
N LEU A 127 -5.86 8.74 5.06
CA LEU A 127 -4.94 9.58 4.28
C LEU A 127 -5.49 10.99 4.14
N ALA A 128 -4.69 12.00 4.50
CA ALA A 128 -5.02 13.39 4.27
C ALA A 128 -4.72 13.83 2.83
N LEU A 129 -5.47 14.82 2.34
CA LEU A 129 -5.23 15.39 1.01
C LEU A 129 -3.86 16.03 0.92
N GLY A 130 -3.16 15.79 -0.18
CA GLY A 130 -1.80 16.31 -0.40
C GLY A 130 -0.74 15.66 0.50
N SER A 131 -1.06 14.60 1.25
CA SER A 131 -0.06 13.83 1.98
C SER A 131 0.51 12.71 1.12
N ARG A 132 1.82 12.51 1.19
CA ARG A 132 2.51 11.33 0.68
C ARG A 132 3.16 10.58 1.84
N ARG A 133 2.86 9.30 1.98
CA ARG A 133 3.49 8.42 2.97
C ARG A 133 4.35 7.37 2.31
N GLU A 134 5.46 7.07 2.97
CA GLU A 134 6.48 6.12 2.51
C GLU A 134 6.55 4.92 3.46
N PRO A 135 6.94 3.72 2.97
CA PRO A 135 7.18 2.60 3.88
C PRO A 135 8.40 2.88 4.76
N GLY A 136 8.35 2.50 6.04
CA GLY A 136 9.52 2.51 6.92
C GLY A 136 10.27 1.17 6.97
N TYR A 137 11.47 1.19 7.57
CA TYR A 137 12.31 0.00 7.75
C TYR A 137 11.70 -1.05 8.71
N GLY A 138 10.87 -0.64 9.68
CA GLY A 138 10.26 -1.53 10.66
C GLY A 138 9.15 -2.39 10.05
N GLU A 139 8.44 -1.81 9.09
CA GLU A 139 7.33 -2.38 8.35
C GLU A 139 7.84 -3.45 7.38
N ALA A 140 8.94 -3.18 6.66
CA ALA A 140 9.59 -4.17 5.79
C ALA A 140 10.11 -5.40 6.56
N THR A 141 10.64 -5.18 7.77
CA THR A 141 11.09 -6.27 8.65
C THR A 141 9.92 -7.12 9.12
N SER A 142 8.79 -6.50 9.46
CA SER A 142 7.57 -7.19 9.86
C SER A 142 6.95 -7.97 8.70
N ALA A 143 6.91 -7.39 7.50
CA ALA A 143 6.45 -8.03 6.26
C ALA A 143 7.29 -9.27 5.91
N ALA A 144 8.61 -9.19 6.06
CA ALA A 144 9.50 -10.34 5.85
C ALA A 144 9.20 -11.51 6.79
N ALA A 145 8.94 -11.22 8.07
CA ALA A 145 8.59 -12.25 9.04
C ALA A 145 7.23 -12.91 8.76
N LEU A 146 6.28 -12.19 8.13
CA LEU A 146 4.94 -12.70 7.81
C LEU A 146 4.91 -13.49 6.50
N LEU A 147 5.62 -13.04 5.46
CA LEU A 147 5.68 -13.78 4.20
C LEU A 147 6.45 -15.10 4.33
N GLU A 148 7.51 -15.16 5.15
CA GLU A 148 8.19 -16.44 5.44
C GLU A 148 7.24 -17.46 6.07
N LYS A 149 6.38 -17.01 7.01
CA LYS A 149 5.34 -17.86 7.60
C LYS A 149 4.30 -18.29 6.57
N TRP A 150 3.92 -17.40 5.66
CA TRP A 150 2.97 -17.70 4.58
C TRP A 150 3.52 -18.70 3.55
N LEU A 151 4.78 -18.53 3.13
CA LEU A 151 5.47 -19.47 2.24
C LEU A 151 5.72 -20.82 2.91
N ALA A 152 6.07 -20.84 4.20
CA ALA A 152 6.21 -22.06 4.98
C ALA A 152 4.88 -22.80 5.18
N GLY A 153 3.77 -22.08 5.33
CA GLY A 153 2.42 -22.65 5.47
C GLY A 153 1.89 -23.33 4.20
N ARG A 154 2.29 -22.87 3.01
CA ARG A 154 1.89 -23.50 1.72
C ARG A 154 2.69 -24.75 1.34
N ALA A 155 3.87 -24.95 1.94
CA ALA A 155 4.66 -26.17 1.73
C ALA A 155 4.16 -27.36 2.57
N GLY A 156 3.19 -27.14 3.48
CA GLY A 156 2.75 -28.12 4.48
C GLY A 156 1.48 -28.92 4.17
N THR A 157 0.77 -28.71 3.05
CA THR A 157 -0.47 -29.42 2.77
C THR A 157 -0.40 -30.27 1.49
N HIS A 158 -0.17 -31.57 1.68
CA HIS A 158 -0.53 -32.59 0.71
C HIS A 158 -2.06 -32.81 0.77
N PRO A 159 -2.77 -33.07 -0.35
CA PRO A 159 -4.23 -33.09 -0.36
C PRO A 159 -4.74 -34.43 0.17
N GLY A 160 -5.59 -34.40 1.20
CA GLY A 160 -6.11 -35.62 1.80
C GLY A 160 -7.26 -35.39 2.77
N GLN A 161 -8.45 -35.22 2.18
CA GLN A 161 -9.77 -35.41 2.80
C GLN A 161 -10.21 -34.39 3.86
N GLY A 162 -11.51 -34.11 3.82
CA GLY A 162 -12.12 -32.95 4.42
C GLY A 162 -12.14 -32.97 5.93
N GLU A 163 -12.29 -31.78 6.50
CA GLU A 163 -13.22 -31.51 7.59
C GLU A 163 -13.37 -29.99 7.74
N ASP A 164 -14.58 -29.60 8.14
CA ASP A 164 -15.02 -28.25 8.47
C ASP A 164 -14.01 -27.48 9.35
N VAL A 165 -13.76 -26.22 9.01
CA VAL A 165 -13.37 -25.23 10.02
C VAL A 165 -14.17 -23.94 9.84
N LYS A 166 -15.13 -23.81 10.77
CA LYS A 166 -15.86 -22.61 11.13
C LYS A 166 -14.93 -21.49 11.58
N GLY A 167 -15.24 -20.28 11.14
CA GLY A 167 -15.35 -19.08 11.97
C GLY A 167 -14.06 -18.47 12.54
N TRP A 168 -13.81 -17.21 12.17
CA TRP A 168 -13.10 -16.28 13.03
C TRP A 168 -13.89 -14.96 13.07
N LEU A 169 -14.22 -14.58 14.31
CA LEU A 169 -14.59 -13.22 14.73
C LEU A 169 -13.37 -12.31 14.65
#